data_AF-A0A6J1CMD6-F1
#
_entry.id   AF-A0A6J1CMD6-F1
#
_cell.length_a   1.000
_cell.length_b   1.000
_cell.length_c   1.000
_cell.angle_alpha   90.00
_cell.angle_beta   90.00
_cell.angle_gamma   90.00
#
_symmetry.space_group_name_H-M   'P 1'
#
loop_
_entity.id
_entity.type
_entity.pdbx_description
1 polymer ?
#
loop_
_entity_poly.entity_id
_entity_poly.type
_entity_poly.pdbx_seq_one_letter_code
_entity_poly.pdbx_strand_id
1 'polypeptide(L)'
;MLVWKPKFFFWTSKQRLNFHVLSTVSHLPPPLSSLPPTPGINQIKQAHARSVVFGLANDGRIMGHLLAFLAISSSSLPYEYAWSIYQSIALPSVFATNNMIRCFAKGDLPRESISLYSHMRRSFVEPNKHTLTFVLQACSNALAICEGIQVQTHVIKFGFVKDVFVRNALIHLYCTCCRVECARLVFDEIPGGRDVVSWNSMIAGLVRDGQIYVAEKLFVEMPHRDVISWSTMISGYVQNGQLEKALDCFKEIREQKMRPNEAILVSLLAAAAQLGMLEYGKMIHSIADSLKFPMTASLGTALVDMYAKCGCIDESKFLFDRMPQKDKWSWNVMICGLASHGLGQEALALFEKFTTEGFYPVNVTFIGVLNACSRAGLVSAGRHFFKLMTDTYCIEPEMEHYGCMVDLFSRAGLVYDAVEMIDRMPAAPDPVLWATVLGSCKVHGFVELGEEIGNKLVQMDPSHNGHYVQLSSIYATLRKWEDVSKVRRLMAERNTNKIAGWSLIEAEGRVHRFFAGDKEHERCTEIYKMLEIIGVRIAAAGYSANLSSVLHDIEEEEKETAIKEHSERLAIAFGLLVTRAGDCIRIIKNLRVCGDCHEVSKIISQVFQREIIVRDGSRFHHFKNGSCSCLDYW
;
A
#
# COMPACT_ATOMS: atom_id res chain seq x y z
N MET A 1 1.65 6.58 12.95
CA MET A 1 0.72 5.68 12.21
C MET A 1 0.98 5.84 10.72
N LEU A 2 1.91 5.06 10.16
CA LEU A 2 2.08 4.98 8.71
C LEU A 2 1.15 3.91 8.17
N VAL A 3 -0.15 4.23 8.09
CA VAL A 3 -1.04 3.50 7.17
C VAL A 3 -0.64 4.00 5.80
N TRP A 4 0.35 3.32 5.21
CA TRP A 4 0.66 3.42 3.80
C TRP A 4 -0.67 3.20 3.08
N LYS A 5 -1.31 4.27 2.57
CA LYS A 5 -2.38 4.13 1.59
C LYS A 5 -1.66 3.72 0.32
N PRO A 6 -1.66 2.45 -0.08
CA PRO A 6 -1.02 2.14 -1.33
C PRO A 6 -1.85 2.82 -2.43
N LYS A 7 -1.23 3.70 -3.21
CA LYS A 7 -1.72 4.00 -4.56
C LYS A 7 -1.47 2.76 -5.41
N PHE A 8 -2.23 1.68 -5.18
CA PHE A 8 -2.24 0.52 -6.06
C PHE A 8 -3.18 0.78 -7.22
N PHE A 9 -2.69 0.45 -8.41
CA PHE A 9 -3.38 0.54 -9.67
C PHE A 9 -4.73 -0.18 -9.59
N PHE A 10 -5.81 0.56 -9.77
CA PHE A 10 -7.10 -0.02 -10.09
C PHE A 10 -6.98 -0.70 -11.45
N TRP A 11 -6.95 -2.03 -11.46
CA TRP A 11 -7.02 -2.83 -12.67
C TRP A 11 -8.37 -2.58 -13.34
N THR A 12 -8.36 -1.86 -14.45
CA THR A 12 -9.48 -1.88 -15.40
C THR A 12 -9.62 -3.31 -15.92
N SER A 13 -10.82 -3.87 -15.84
CA SER A 13 -11.19 -5.20 -16.34
C SER A 13 -10.89 -5.35 -17.84
N LYS A 14 -9.64 -5.68 -18.19
CA LYS A 14 -9.22 -6.03 -19.56
C LYS A 14 -9.69 -7.44 -19.92
N GLN A 15 -10.98 -7.76 -19.84
CA GLN A 15 -11.43 -9.10 -20.26
C GLN A 15 -12.92 -9.11 -20.63
N ARG A 16 -13.19 -9.04 -21.94
CA ARG A 16 -14.21 -9.82 -22.68
C ARG A 16 -14.46 -9.31 -24.11
N LEU A 17 -14.12 -8.05 -24.43
CA LEU A 17 -14.20 -7.51 -25.80
C LEU A 17 -13.19 -8.09 -26.81
N ASN A 18 -12.30 -9.00 -26.38
CA ASN A 18 -11.31 -9.63 -27.26
C ASN A 18 -11.90 -10.79 -28.09
N PHE A 19 -13.02 -11.40 -27.69
CA PHE A 19 -13.48 -12.67 -28.26
C PHE A 19 -13.97 -12.59 -29.71
N HIS A 20 -14.52 -11.46 -30.17
CA HIS A 20 -15.04 -11.35 -31.54
C HIS A 20 -13.98 -11.07 -32.62
N VAL A 21 -12.78 -10.59 -32.25
CA VAL A 21 -11.68 -10.37 -33.21
C VAL A 21 -10.91 -11.67 -33.49
N LEU A 22 -10.95 -12.62 -32.55
CA LEU A 22 -10.13 -13.84 -32.57
C LEU A 22 -10.70 -14.96 -33.45
N SER A 23 -11.99 -14.93 -33.80
CA SER A 23 -12.66 -16.06 -34.45
C SER A 23 -12.50 -16.14 -35.98
N THR A 24 -11.65 -15.30 -36.60
CA THR A 24 -11.57 -15.21 -38.09
C THR A 24 -10.16 -15.08 -38.67
N VAL A 25 -9.10 -15.44 -37.93
CA VAL A 25 -7.71 -15.31 -38.44
C VAL A 25 -7.46 -16.20 -39.67
N SER A 26 -8.09 -17.38 -39.76
CA SER A 26 -7.97 -18.32 -40.87
C SER A 26 -8.60 -17.86 -42.19
N HIS A 27 -9.46 -16.83 -42.16
CA HIS A 27 -10.12 -16.27 -43.34
C HIS A 27 -9.49 -14.95 -43.82
N LEU A 28 -8.37 -14.52 -43.22
CA LEU A 28 -7.66 -13.29 -43.61
C LEU A 28 -6.70 -13.56 -44.78
N PRO A 29 -6.48 -12.60 -45.69
CA PRO A 29 -5.50 -12.74 -46.75
C PRO A 29 -4.06 -12.82 -46.18
N PRO A 30 -3.14 -13.56 -46.82
CA PRO A 30 -1.71 -13.45 -46.52
C PRO A 30 -1.27 -11.98 -46.65
N PRO A 31 -0.52 -11.41 -45.70
CA PRO A 31 0.30 -12.07 -44.67
C PRO A 31 -0.37 -12.32 -43.31
N LEU A 32 -1.63 -11.90 -43.09
CA LEU A 32 -2.27 -11.94 -41.77
C LEU A 32 -2.70 -13.33 -41.30
N SER A 33 -3.01 -14.24 -42.22
CA SER A 33 -3.41 -15.63 -41.92
C SER A 33 -2.33 -16.44 -41.19
N SER A 34 -1.07 -15.96 -41.22
CA SER A 34 0.07 -16.61 -40.58
C SER A 34 0.30 -16.18 -39.13
N LEU A 35 -0.46 -15.19 -38.63
CA LEU A 35 -0.32 -14.68 -37.27
C LEU A 35 -1.06 -15.57 -36.26
N PRO A 36 -0.50 -15.80 -35.06
CA PRO A 36 -1.27 -16.40 -33.98
C PRO A 36 -2.40 -15.46 -33.53
N PRO A 37 -3.43 -15.96 -32.82
CA PRO A 37 -4.56 -15.13 -32.38
C PRO A 37 -4.17 -13.90 -31.54
N THR A 38 -3.08 -13.99 -30.79
CA THR A 38 -2.47 -12.88 -30.03
C THR A 38 -1.00 -12.71 -30.46
N PRO A 39 -0.73 -11.97 -31.54
CA PRO A 39 0.63 -11.81 -32.04
C PRO A 39 1.43 -10.80 -31.20
N GLY A 40 2.71 -11.08 -31.02
CA GLY A 40 3.65 -10.13 -30.43
C GLY A 40 3.92 -8.95 -31.37
N ILE A 41 4.37 -7.81 -30.82
CA ILE A 41 4.62 -6.59 -31.60
C ILE A 41 5.56 -6.82 -32.80
N ASN A 42 6.59 -7.67 -32.64
CA ASN A 42 7.53 -8.00 -33.71
C ASN A 42 6.86 -8.79 -34.84
N GLN A 43 5.94 -9.69 -34.51
CA GLN A 43 5.17 -10.44 -35.52
C GLN A 43 4.22 -9.51 -36.27
N ILE A 44 3.58 -8.56 -35.58
CA ILE A 44 2.76 -7.53 -36.20
C ILE A 44 3.59 -6.65 -37.14
N LYS A 45 4.79 -6.22 -36.71
CA LYS A 45 5.72 -5.45 -37.55
C LYS A 45 6.14 -6.22 -38.80
N GLN A 46 6.44 -7.52 -38.67
CA GLN A 46 6.77 -8.37 -39.80
C GLN A 46 5.59 -8.53 -40.78
N ALA A 47 4.37 -8.72 -40.26
CA ALA A 47 3.17 -8.81 -41.10
C ALA A 47 2.91 -7.49 -41.84
N HIS A 48 3.03 -6.35 -41.16
CA HIS A 48 2.91 -5.03 -41.79
C HIS A 48 3.97 -4.81 -42.88
N ALA A 49 5.24 -5.12 -42.60
CA ALA A 49 6.31 -5.00 -43.59
C ALA A 49 6.05 -5.86 -44.84
N ARG A 50 5.56 -7.10 -44.65
CA ARG A 50 5.13 -7.96 -45.77
C ARG A 50 3.96 -7.34 -46.54
N SER A 51 2.97 -6.78 -45.87
CA SER A 51 1.84 -6.09 -46.52
C SER A 51 2.33 -4.92 -47.38
N VAL A 52 3.31 -4.16 -46.90
CA VAL A 52 3.93 -3.07 -47.69
C VAL A 52 4.63 -3.61 -48.94
N VAL A 53 5.44 -4.67 -48.80
CA VAL A 53 6.15 -5.31 -49.94
C VAL A 53 5.17 -5.84 -50.99
N PHE A 54 4.02 -6.38 -50.58
CA PHE A 54 2.99 -6.86 -51.49
C PHE A 54 2.09 -5.74 -52.09
N GLY A 55 2.39 -4.46 -51.82
CA GLY A 55 1.61 -3.34 -52.33
C GLY A 55 0.25 -3.16 -51.62
N LEU A 56 0.07 -3.77 -50.45
CA LEU A 56 -1.18 -3.76 -49.68
C LEU A 56 -1.17 -2.71 -48.56
N ALA A 57 -0.24 -1.75 -48.60
CA ALA A 57 -0.03 -0.72 -47.58
C ALA A 57 -1.25 0.20 -47.34
N ASN A 58 -2.10 0.35 -48.35
CA ASN A 58 -3.29 1.22 -48.32
C ASN A 58 -4.61 0.43 -48.18
N ASP A 59 -4.54 -0.90 -48.06
CA ASP A 59 -5.73 -1.76 -47.89
C ASP A 59 -6.30 -1.58 -46.48
N GLY A 60 -7.43 -0.88 -46.38
CA GLY A 60 -8.09 -0.58 -45.10
C GLY A 60 -8.59 -1.81 -44.33
N ARG A 61 -8.80 -2.96 -44.99
CA ARG A 61 -9.16 -4.22 -44.32
C ARG A 61 -7.92 -4.80 -43.65
N ILE A 62 -6.78 -4.85 -44.34
CA ILE A 62 -5.53 -5.39 -43.79
C ILE A 62 -5.01 -4.50 -42.66
N MET A 63 -4.92 -3.19 -42.90
CA MET A 63 -4.46 -2.23 -41.90
C MET A 63 -5.40 -2.16 -40.68
N GLY A 64 -6.71 -2.27 -40.90
CA GLY A 64 -7.69 -2.38 -39.81
C GLY A 64 -7.45 -3.58 -38.89
N HIS A 65 -7.08 -4.74 -39.43
CA HIS A 65 -6.75 -5.93 -38.62
C HIS A 65 -5.39 -5.80 -37.92
N LEU A 66 -4.38 -5.20 -38.58
CA LEU A 66 -3.12 -4.88 -37.91
C LEU A 66 -3.34 -3.96 -36.71
N LEU A 67 -4.17 -2.92 -36.86
CA LEU A 67 -4.60 -2.06 -35.75
C LEU A 67 -5.36 -2.84 -34.67
N ALA A 68 -6.20 -3.81 -35.04
CA ALA A 68 -6.89 -4.66 -34.07
C ALA A 68 -5.91 -5.52 -33.26
N PHE A 69 -4.90 -6.11 -33.91
CA PHE A 69 -3.84 -6.86 -33.24
C PHE A 69 -3.01 -5.96 -32.32
N LEU A 70 -2.66 -4.75 -32.77
CA LEU A 70 -1.99 -3.76 -31.94
C LEU A 70 -2.85 -3.39 -30.72
N ALA A 71 -4.13 -3.10 -30.93
CA ALA A 71 -5.06 -2.75 -29.85
C ALA A 71 -5.26 -3.87 -28.83
N ILE A 72 -4.98 -5.13 -29.16
CA ILE A 72 -5.08 -6.29 -28.26
C ILE A 72 -3.76 -6.58 -27.54
N SER A 73 -2.62 -6.18 -28.12
CA SER A 73 -1.28 -6.43 -27.58
C SER A 73 -1.09 -5.88 -26.16
N SER A 74 -0.35 -6.62 -25.34
CA SER A 74 -0.08 -6.33 -23.92
C SER A 74 1.17 -5.49 -23.69
N SER A 75 2.03 -5.30 -24.70
CA SER A 75 3.24 -4.46 -24.62
C SER A 75 2.90 -2.96 -24.68
N SER A 76 3.76 -2.11 -24.12
CA SER A 76 3.71 -0.65 -24.34
C SER A 76 3.70 -0.37 -25.84
N LEU A 77 2.55 0.09 -26.34
CA LEU A 77 2.32 0.32 -27.76
C LEU A 77 3.04 1.59 -28.19
N PRO A 78 3.90 1.56 -29.21
CA PRO A 78 4.33 2.79 -29.85
C PRO A 78 3.14 3.37 -30.61
N TYR A 79 2.42 4.33 -30.02
CA TYR A 79 1.24 4.96 -30.64
C TYR A 79 1.56 5.57 -31.99
N GLU A 80 2.77 6.10 -32.16
CA GLU A 80 3.29 6.59 -33.44
C GLU A 80 3.25 5.52 -34.54
N TYR A 81 3.55 4.27 -34.20
CA TYR A 81 3.52 3.17 -35.15
C TYR A 81 2.07 2.82 -35.54
N ALA A 82 1.17 2.71 -34.58
CA ALA A 82 -0.25 2.49 -34.86
C ALA A 82 -0.84 3.65 -35.70
N TRP A 83 -0.48 4.88 -35.37
CA TRP A 83 -0.91 6.08 -36.09
C TRP A 83 -0.38 6.10 -37.53
N SER A 84 0.88 5.71 -37.75
CA SER A 84 1.45 5.61 -39.10
C SER A 84 0.69 4.61 -39.98
N ILE A 85 0.25 3.48 -39.41
CA ILE A 85 -0.60 2.50 -40.10
C ILE A 85 -1.97 3.09 -40.41
N TYR A 86 -2.56 3.85 -39.48
CA TYR A 86 -3.85 4.46 -39.71
C TYR A 86 -3.80 5.53 -40.81
N GLN A 87 -2.75 6.33 -40.85
CA GLN A 87 -2.53 7.38 -41.86
C GLN A 87 -2.27 6.84 -43.27
N SER A 88 -1.79 5.60 -43.41
CA SER A 88 -1.62 4.97 -44.73
C SER A 88 -2.95 4.53 -45.36
N ILE A 89 -4.04 4.49 -44.59
CA ILE A 89 -5.35 4.07 -45.08
C ILE A 89 -6.02 5.25 -45.80
N ALA A 90 -6.21 5.14 -47.11
CA ALA A 90 -6.86 6.19 -47.91
C ALA A 90 -8.31 6.46 -47.47
N LEU A 91 -9.06 5.42 -47.10
CA LEU A 91 -10.44 5.51 -46.61
C LEU A 91 -10.63 4.62 -45.38
N PRO A 92 -10.40 5.15 -44.17
CA PRO A 92 -10.52 4.37 -42.94
C PRO A 92 -11.95 3.90 -42.69
N SER A 93 -12.15 2.58 -42.58
CA SER A 93 -13.43 2.01 -42.17
C SER A 93 -13.74 2.31 -40.69
N VAL A 94 -15.01 2.23 -40.30
CA VAL A 94 -15.42 2.31 -38.87
C VAL A 94 -14.64 1.31 -38.01
N PHE A 95 -14.35 0.12 -38.55
CA PHE A 95 -13.53 -0.89 -37.87
C PHE A 95 -12.09 -0.41 -37.64
N ALA A 96 -11.42 0.13 -38.66
CA ALA A 96 -10.06 0.66 -38.53
C ALA A 96 -10.02 1.83 -37.53
N THR A 97 -10.95 2.78 -37.65
CA THR A 97 -11.07 3.93 -36.74
C THR A 97 -11.34 3.49 -35.30
N ASN A 98 -12.22 2.51 -35.07
CA ASN A 98 -12.48 1.96 -33.73
C ASN A 98 -11.23 1.33 -33.11
N ASN A 99 -10.45 0.58 -33.89
CA ASN A 99 -9.22 -0.01 -33.38
C ASN A 99 -8.13 1.04 -33.11
N MET A 100 -8.08 2.13 -33.89
CA MET A 100 -7.18 3.24 -33.60
C MET A 100 -7.60 4.01 -32.33
N ILE A 101 -8.90 4.32 -32.18
CA ILE A 101 -9.46 4.89 -30.95
C ILE A 101 -9.11 4.00 -29.75
N ARG A 102 -9.24 2.67 -29.90
CA ARG A 102 -8.89 1.69 -28.86
C ARG A 102 -7.40 1.66 -28.54
N CYS A 103 -6.52 1.80 -29.54
CA CYS A 103 -5.08 1.90 -29.35
C CYS A 103 -4.75 3.13 -28.48
N PHE A 104 -5.23 4.31 -28.85
CA PHE A 104 -5.03 5.54 -28.08
C PHE A 104 -5.67 5.45 -26.68
N ALA A 105 -6.84 4.85 -26.54
CA ALA A 105 -7.58 4.80 -25.28
C ALA A 105 -6.87 3.92 -24.24
N LYS A 106 -6.21 2.84 -24.68
CA LYS A 106 -5.38 1.98 -23.83
C LYS A 106 -4.05 2.61 -23.44
N GLY A 107 -3.72 3.73 -24.04
CA GLY A 107 -2.42 4.33 -23.95
C GLY A 107 -2.30 5.60 -23.14
N ASP A 108 -1.15 6.24 -23.28
CA ASP A 108 -0.80 7.47 -22.57
C ASP A 108 -1.44 8.73 -23.17
N LEU A 109 -2.15 8.57 -24.31
CA LEU A 109 -2.78 9.63 -25.08
C LEU A 109 -4.31 9.44 -25.21
N PRO A 110 -5.07 9.29 -24.10
CA PRO A 110 -6.52 9.07 -24.18
C PRO A 110 -7.29 10.25 -24.82
N ARG A 111 -6.73 11.47 -24.80
CA ARG A 111 -7.34 12.63 -25.47
C ARG A 111 -7.33 12.51 -27.00
N GLU A 112 -6.36 11.81 -27.58
CA GLU A 112 -6.32 11.58 -29.03
C GLU A 112 -7.46 10.67 -29.50
N SER A 113 -7.89 9.70 -28.67
CA SER A 113 -9.10 8.92 -28.94
C SER A 113 -10.35 9.80 -29.07
N ILE A 114 -10.48 10.80 -28.18
CA ILE A 114 -11.62 11.73 -28.16
C ILE A 114 -11.56 12.64 -29.39
N SER A 115 -10.37 13.13 -29.74
CA SER A 115 -10.13 13.92 -30.96
C SER A 115 -10.49 13.15 -32.23
N LEU A 116 -10.04 11.90 -32.34
CA LEU A 116 -10.33 11.03 -33.48
C LEU A 116 -11.83 10.72 -33.60
N TYR A 117 -12.52 10.51 -32.47
CA TYR A 117 -13.97 10.37 -32.46
C TYR A 117 -14.67 11.66 -32.93
N SER A 118 -14.22 12.83 -32.47
CA SER A 118 -14.74 14.12 -32.94
C SER A 118 -14.58 14.28 -34.45
N HIS A 119 -13.42 13.90 -35.00
CA HIS A 119 -13.17 13.90 -36.45
C HIS A 119 -14.10 12.94 -37.21
N MET A 120 -14.27 11.71 -36.72
CA MET A 120 -15.21 10.73 -37.27
C MET A 120 -16.64 11.32 -37.35
N ARG A 121 -17.08 12.01 -36.29
CA ARG A 121 -18.39 12.66 -36.21
C ARG A 121 -18.53 13.84 -37.17
N ARG A 122 -17.50 14.69 -37.29
CA ARG A 122 -17.45 15.83 -38.22
C ARG A 122 -17.44 15.38 -39.68
N SER A 123 -16.92 14.18 -39.94
CA SER A 123 -16.94 13.54 -41.27
C SER A 123 -18.22 12.74 -41.52
N PHE A 124 -19.27 12.93 -40.69
CA PHE A 124 -20.58 12.27 -40.80
C PHE A 124 -20.55 10.74 -40.76
N VAL A 125 -19.49 10.14 -40.21
CA VAL A 125 -19.42 8.69 -40.01
C VAL A 125 -20.15 8.32 -38.73
N GLU A 126 -21.11 7.40 -38.83
CA GLU A 126 -21.92 6.97 -37.68
C GLU A 126 -21.13 6.05 -36.74
N PRO A 127 -21.08 6.35 -35.43
CA PRO A 127 -20.46 5.48 -34.45
C PRO A 127 -21.33 4.26 -34.16
N ASN A 128 -20.69 3.16 -33.82
CA ASN A 128 -21.38 1.97 -33.32
C ASN A 128 -21.10 1.77 -31.82
N LYS A 129 -21.71 0.72 -31.24
CA LYS A 129 -21.50 0.36 -29.83
C LYS A 129 -20.03 0.25 -29.43
N HIS A 130 -19.18 -0.31 -30.29
CA HIS A 130 -17.74 -0.45 -30.01
C HIS A 130 -17.03 0.90 -30.01
N THR A 131 -17.38 1.79 -30.94
CA THR A 131 -16.88 3.17 -30.96
C THR A 131 -17.15 3.85 -29.62
N LEU A 132 -18.42 3.83 -29.19
CA LEU A 132 -18.85 4.52 -27.97
C LEU A 132 -18.21 3.92 -26.71
N THR A 133 -18.09 2.59 -26.60
CA THR A 133 -17.38 1.94 -25.48
C THR A 133 -15.91 2.38 -25.41
N PHE A 134 -15.19 2.42 -26.54
CA PHE A 134 -13.77 2.81 -26.54
C PHE A 134 -13.56 4.30 -26.26
N VAL A 135 -14.44 5.17 -26.76
CA VAL A 135 -14.38 6.61 -26.47
C VAL A 135 -14.72 6.87 -25.00
N LEU A 136 -15.72 6.19 -24.43
CA LEU A 136 -16.01 6.29 -23.00
C LEU A 136 -14.83 5.84 -22.15
N GLN A 137 -14.14 4.75 -22.52
CA GLN A 137 -12.91 4.33 -21.85
C GLN A 137 -11.83 5.42 -21.92
N ALA A 138 -11.68 6.08 -23.07
CA ALA A 138 -10.75 7.19 -23.22
C ALA A 138 -11.14 8.38 -22.33
N CYS A 139 -12.42 8.72 -22.24
CA CYS A 139 -12.91 9.75 -21.32
C CYS A 139 -12.60 9.40 -19.86
N SER A 140 -12.77 8.13 -19.44
CA SER A 140 -12.40 7.66 -18.11
C SER A 140 -10.91 7.84 -17.84
N ASN A 141 -10.06 7.43 -18.78
CA ASN A 141 -8.60 7.51 -18.64
C ASN A 141 -8.08 8.95 -18.66
N ALA A 142 -8.75 9.85 -19.39
CA ALA A 142 -8.44 11.27 -19.44
C ALA A 142 -9.09 12.10 -18.31
N LEU A 143 -9.90 11.47 -17.43
CA LEU A 143 -10.78 12.13 -16.46
C LEU A 143 -11.65 13.24 -17.10
N ALA A 144 -12.04 13.04 -18.37
CA ALA A 144 -12.71 13.99 -19.22
C ALA A 144 -14.24 13.85 -19.08
N ILE A 145 -14.77 14.30 -17.93
CA ILE A 145 -16.19 14.11 -17.59
C ILE A 145 -17.13 14.88 -18.53
N CYS A 146 -16.76 16.08 -18.97
CA CYS A 146 -17.58 16.90 -19.87
C CYS A 146 -17.78 16.21 -21.22
N GLU A 147 -16.68 15.71 -21.80
CA GLU A 147 -16.68 14.95 -23.05
C GLU A 147 -17.41 13.61 -22.85
N GLY A 148 -17.24 12.96 -21.70
CA GLY A 148 -17.97 11.75 -21.33
C GLY A 148 -19.49 11.94 -21.34
N ILE A 149 -20.00 13.06 -20.80
CA ILE A 149 -21.43 13.40 -20.81
C ILE A 149 -21.92 13.63 -22.25
N GLN A 150 -21.15 14.31 -23.10
CA GLN A 150 -21.50 14.47 -24.52
C GLN A 150 -21.57 13.12 -25.24
N VAL A 151 -20.65 12.20 -24.94
CA VAL A 151 -20.66 10.85 -25.47
C VAL A 151 -21.88 10.07 -24.97
N GLN A 152 -22.31 10.24 -23.72
CA GLN A 152 -23.60 9.69 -23.24
C GLN A 152 -24.79 10.24 -24.04
N THR A 153 -24.82 11.53 -24.36
CA THR A 153 -25.88 12.08 -25.24
C THR A 153 -25.86 11.40 -26.61
N HIS A 154 -24.68 11.11 -27.15
CA HIS A 154 -24.55 10.32 -28.37
C HIS A 154 -25.05 8.88 -28.21
N VAL A 155 -24.78 8.22 -27.08
CA VAL A 155 -25.34 6.89 -26.77
C VAL A 155 -26.87 6.90 -26.88
N ILE A 156 -27.52 7.96 -26.38
CA ILE A 156 -28.97 8.13 -26.48
C ILE A 156 -29.39 8.37 -27.94
N LYS A 157 -28.75 9.33 -28.60
CA LYS A 157 -29.06 9.73 -29.97
C LYS A 157 -28.95 8.58 -30.98
N PHE A 158 -27.96 7.70 -30.83
CA PHE A 158 -27.74 6.55 -31.73
C PHE A 158 -28.45 5.26 -31.27
N GLY A 159 -29.29 5.32 -30.24
CA GLY A 159 -30.12 4.18 -29.83
C GLY A 159 -29.37 3.07 -29.07
N PHE A 160 -28.18 3.34 -28.51
CA PHE A 160 -27.39 2.37 -27.75
C PHE A 160 -27.70 2.35 -26.24
N VAL A 161 -28.78 3.00 -25.80
CA VAL A 161 -29.17 3.12 -24.37
C VAL A 161 -29.40 1.77 -23.69
N LYS A 162 -29.83 0.75 -24.45
CA LYS A 162 -30.10 -0.60 -23.92
C LYS A 162 -28.87 -1.52 -23.98
N ASP A 163 -27.76 -1.08 -24.57
CA ASP A 163 -26.56 -1.91 -24.71
C ASP A 163 -25.79 -1.99 -23.38
N VAL A 164 -25.67 -3.20 -22.84
CA VAL A 164 -25.04 -3.45 -21.53
C VAL A 164 -23.56 -3.08 -21.53
N PHE A 165 -22.82 -3.26 -22.63
CA PHE A 165 -21.40 -2.91 -22.69
C PHE A 165 -21.18 -1.39 -22.66
N VAL A 166 -22.05 -0.65 -23.34
CA VAL A 166 -22.03 0.82 -23.32
C VAL A 166 -22.41 1.34 -21.92
N ARG A 167 -23.41 0.76 -21.26
CA ARG A 167 -23.77 1.11 -19.87
C ARG A 167 -22.66 0.81 -18.88
N ASN A 168 -22.01 -0.34 -18.99
CA ASN A 168 -20.86 -0.68 -18.14
C ASN A 168 -19.71 0.33 -18.32
N ALA A 169 -19.47 0.80 -19.54
CA ALA A 169 -18.50 1.85 -19.80
C ALA A 169 -18.91 3.20 -19.18
N LEU A 170 -20.20 3.54 -19.19
CA LEU A 170 -20.74 4.75 -18.54
C LEU A 170 -20.62 4.67 -17.00
N ILE A 171 -20.95 3.53 -16.39
CA ILE A 171 -20.75 3.31 -14.94
C ILE A 171 -19.28 3.50 -14.59
N HIS A 172 -18.38 2.86 -15.36
CA HIS A 172 -16.95 3.00 -15.15
C HIS A 172 -16.46 4.45 -15.29
N LEU A 173 -16.92 5.19 -16.29
CA LEU A 173 -16.63 6.61 -16.48
C LEU A 173 -17.04 7.43 -15.26
N TYR A 174 -18.30 7.33 -14.85
CA TYR A 174 -18.81 8.11 -13.73
C TYR A 174 -18.10 7.77 -12.41
N CYS A 175 -17.85 6.49 -12.14
CA CYS A 175 -17.07 6.07 -10.98
C CYS A 175 -15.61 6.56 -11.03
N THR A 176 -15.00 6.64 -12.20
CA THR A 176 -13.60 7.10 -12.35
C THR A 176 -13.48 8.61 -12.23
N CYS A 177 -14.50 9.35 -12.64
CA CYS A 177 -14.58 10.80 -12.50
C CYS A 177 -15.23 11.25 -11.17
N CYS A 178 -15.25 10.40 -10.13
CA CYS A 178 -15.80 10.72 -8.80
C CYS A 178 -17.27 11.20 -8.81
N ARG A 179 -18.10 10.67 -9.72
CA ARG A 179 -19.55 10.96 -9.84
C ARG A 179 -20.37 9.69 -9.58
N VAL A 180 -20.17 9.10 -8.39
CA VAL A 180 -20.77 7.81 -8.02
C VAL A 180 -22.30 7.84 -8.06
N GLU A 181 -22.94 8.96 -7.75
CA GLU A 181 -24.39 9.13 -7.86
C GLU A 181 -24.89 8.96 -9.30
N CYS A 182 -24.20 9.55 -10.28
CA CYS A 182 -24.52 9.37 -11.69
C CYS A 182 -24.29 7.93 -12.14
N ALA A 183 -23.22 7.28 -11.65
CA ALA A 183 -22.97 5.87 -11.91
C ALA A 183 -24.10 4.99 -11.36
N ARG A 184 -24.60 5.31 -10.15
CA ARG A 184 -25.70 4.60 -9.51
C ARG A 184 -26.99 4.68 -10.33
N LEU A 185 -27.32 5.85 -10.86
CA LEU A 185 -28.48 6.01 -11.75
C LEU A 185 -28.37 5.12 -13.00
N VAL A 186 -27.21 5.14 -13.67
CA VAL A 186 -26.99 4.29 -14.86
C VAL A 186 -27.10 2.79 -14.52
N PHE A 187 -26.60 2.39 -13.34
CA PHE A 187 -26.66 1.03 -12.81
C PHE A 187 -28.09 0.60 -12.43
N ASP A 188 -28.88 1.49 -11.84
CA ASP A 188 -30.23 1.19 -11.42
C ASP A 188 -31.20 1.07 -12.62
N GLU A 189 -30.99 1.86 -13.66
CA GLU A 189 -31.82 1.89 -14.88
C GLU A 189 -31.46 0.83 -15.95
N ILE A 190 -30.60 -0.16 -15.66
CA ILE A 190 -30.21 -1.18 -16.65
C ILE A 190 -31.43 -2.03 -17.07
N PRO A 191 -31.87 -1.99 -18.34
CA PRO A 191 -33.01 -2.77 -18.80
C PRO A 191 -32.64 -4.25 -18.94
N GLY A 192 -33.48 -5.16 -18.43
CA GLY A 192 -33.27 -6.61 -18.55
C GLY A 192 -32.37 -7.23 -17.46
N GLY A 193 -32.00 -6.45 -16.44
CA GLY A 193 -31.19 -6.92 -15.31
C GLY A 193 -29.70 -6.58 -15.43
N ARG A 194 -29.02 -6.51 -14.28
CA ARG A 194 -27.59 -6.17 -14.18
C ARG A 194 -26.73 -7.41 -14.36
N ASP A 195 -25.76 -7.36 -15.26
CA ASP A 195 -24.78 -8.45 -15.41
C ASP A 195 -23.66 -8.35 -14.36
N VAL A 196 -22.87 -9.41 -14.21
CA VAL A 196 -21.74 -9.47 -13.24
C VAL A 196 -20.77 -8.29 -13.43
N VAL A 197 -20.58 -7.82 -14.67
CA VAL A 197 -19.69 -6.69 -14.99
C VAL A 197 -20.28 -5.36 -14.49
N SER A 198 -21.60 -5.18 -14.59
CA SER A 198 -22.32 -4.01 -14.05
C SER A 198 -22.12 -3.90 -12.55
N TRP A 199 -22.36 -5.00 -11.82
CA TRP A 199 -22.17 -5.08 -10.37
C TRP A 199 -20.72 -4.80 -9.97
N ASN A 200 -19.76 -5.48 -10.61
CA ASN A 200 -18.34 -5.31 -10.32
C ASN A 200 -17.88 -3.87 -10.58
N SER A 201 -18.37 -3.23 -11.65
CA SER A 201 -18.03 -1.83 -11.98
C SER A 201 -18.54 -0.85 -10.91
N MET A 202 -19.79 -1.05 -10.44
CA MET A 202 -20.38 -0.21 -9.40
C MET A 202 -19.67 -0.40 -8.06
N ILE A 203 -19.43 -1.65 -7.65
CA ILE A 203 -18.73 -1.99 -6.40
C ILE A 203 -17.30 -1.43 -6.41
N ALA A 204 -16.55 -1.60 -7.51
CA ALA A 204 -15.20 -1.05 -7.64
C ALA A 204 -15.19 0.48 -7.55
N GLY A 205 -16.20 1.14 -8.12
CA GLY A 205 -16.37 2.59 -7.99
C GLY A 205 -16.60 3.05 -6.56
N LEU A 206 -17.49 2.36 -5.83
CA LEU A 206 -17.78 2.65 -4.42
C LEU A 206 -16.57 2.42 -3.52
N VAL A 207 -15.82 1.33 -3.74
CA VAL A 207 -14.57 1.05 -3.02
C VAL A 207 -13.55 2.17 -3.25
N ARG A 208 -13.39 2.63 -4.49
CA ARG A 208 -12.47 3.71 -4.84
C ARG A 208 -12.85 5.05 -4.18
N ASP A 209 -14.15 5.31 -4.06
CA ASP A 209 -14.69 6.50 -3.42
C ASP A 209 -14.65 6.41 -1.87
N GLY A 210 -14.18 5.29 -1.31
CA GLY A 210 -14.13 5.06 0.14
C GLY A 210 -15.46 4.65 0.77
N GLN A 211 -16.52 4.47 -0.02
CA GLN A 211 -17.85 4.06 0.44
C GLN A 211 -17.95 2.53 0.64
N ILE A 212 -17.02 1.95 1.40
CA ILE A 212 -16.89 0.49 1.57
C ILE A 212 -18.16 -0.18 2.12
N TYR A 213 -18.89 0.51 3.01
CA TYR A 213 -20.15 -0.02 3.56
C TYR A 213 -21.27 -0.13 2.51
N VAL A 214 -21.34 0.81 1.57
CA VAL A 214 -22.31 0.76 0.45
C VAL A 214 -21.89 -0.32 -0.55
N ALA A 215 -20.58 -0.46 -0.78
CA ALA A 215 -20.03 -1.54 -1.59
C ALA A 215 -20.37 -2.93 -1.01
N GLU A 216 -20.23 -3.10 0.31
CA GLU A 216 -20.57 -4.33 1.04
C GLU A 216 -22.06 -4.68 0.89
N LYS A 217 -22.96 -3.70 1.02
CA LYS A 217 -24.40 -3.91 0.76
C LYS A 217 -24.69 -4.39 -0.66
N LEU A 218 -24.15 -3.72 -1.67
CA LEU A 218 -24.33 -4.14 -3.07
C LEU A 218 -23.70 -5.51 -3.34
N PHE A 219 -22.57 -5.81 -2.70
CA PHE A 219 -21.93 -7.11 -2.83
C PHE A 219 -22.79 -8.23 -2.25
N VAL A 220 -23.48 -8.00 -1.14
CA VAL A 220 -24.44 -8.96 -0.54
C VAL A 220 -25.70 -9.13 -1.41
N GLU A 221 -26.18 -8.06 -2.04
CA GLU A 221 -27.32 -8.11 -2.97
C GLU A 221 -26.98 -8.81 -4.31
N MET A 222 -25.70 -8.89 -4.67
CA MET A 222 -25.24 -9.46 -5.93
C MET A 222 -25.63 -10.96 -6.06
N PRO A 223 -26.42 -11.36 -7.08
CA PRO A 223 -26.93 -12.73 -7.20
C PRO A 223 -25.83 -13.79 -7.45
N HIS A 224 -24.84 -13.43 -8.26
CA HIS A 224 -23.72 -14.31 -8.64
C HIS A 224 -22.42 -13.53 -8.53
N ARG A 225 -21.49 -14.04 -7.72
CA ARG A 225 -20.17 -13.43 -7.50
C ARG A 225 -19.11 -14.22 -8.24
N ASP A 226 -18.23 -13.52 -8.95
CA ASP A 226 -17.08 -14.13 -9.59
C ASP A 226 -15.77 -13.73 -8.90
N VAL A 227 -14.65 -14.25 -9.40
CA VAL A 227 -13.33 -13.95 -8.84
C VAL A 227 -13.03 -12.44 -8.84
N ILE A 228 -13.61 -11.69 -9.79
CA ILE A 228 -13.45 -10.24 -9.88
C ILE A 228 -14.25 -9.54 -8.77
N SER A 229 -15.49 -9.98 -8.50
CA SER A 229 -16.30 -9.49 -7.38
C SER A 229 -15.54 -9.62 -6.06
N TRP A 230 -15.01 -10.81 -5.78
CA TRP A 230 -14.23 -11.07 -4.56
C TRP A 230 -12.93 -10.27 -4.52
N SER A 231 -12.18 -10.22 -5.62
CA SER A 231 -10.92 -9.44 -5.68
C SER A 231 -11.14 -7.95 -5.38
N THR A 232 -12.28 -7.40 -5.83
CA THR A 232 -12.65 -6.00 -5.60
C THR A 232 -12.94 -5.74 -4.13
N MET A 233 -13.73 -6.62 -3.48
CA MET A 233 -14.04 -6.48 -2.06
C MET A 233 -12.83 -6.69 -1.16
N ILE A 234 -12.00 -7.71 -1.43
CA ILE A 234 -10.76 -7.97 -0.66
C ILE A 234 -9.83 -6.76 -0.75
N SER A 235 -9.57 -6.25 -1.96
CA SER A 235 -8.77 -5.04 -2.13
C SER A 235 -9.38 -3.85 -1.40
N GLY A 236 -10.71 -3.69 -1.44
CA GLY A 236 -11.41 -2.61 -0.76
C GLY A 236 -11.30 -2.69 0.77
N TYR A 237 -11.45 -3.87 1.35
CA TYR A 237 -11.28 -4.08 2.79
C TYR A 237 -9.84 -3.77 3.23
N VAL A 238 -8.84 -4.23 2.47
CA VAL A 238 -7.42 -3.94 2.77
C VAL A 238 -7.13 -2.44 2.70
N GLN A 239 -7.65 -1.74 1.69
CA GLN A 239 -7.47 -0.28 1.53
C GLN A 239 -8.12 0.53 2.66
N ASN A 240 -9.18 0.00 3.27
CA ASN A 240 -9.90 0.63 4.38
C ASN A 240 -9.47 0.10 5.76
N GLY A 241 -8.37 -0.67 5.84
CA GLY A 241 -7.84 -1.22 7.10
C GLY A 241 -8.69 -2.32 7.74
N GLN A 242 -9.72 -2.83 7.05
CA GLN A 242 -10.58 -3.93 7.52
C GLN A 242 -9.95 -5.29 7.17
N LEU A 243 -8.72 -5.52 7.66
CA LEU A 243 -7.87 -6.61 7.19
C LEU A 243 -8.46 -8.00 7.50
N GLU A 244 -9.10 -8.18 8.66
CA GLU A 244 -9.73 -9.45 9.05
C GLU A 244 -10.84 -9.88 8.07
N LYS A 245 -11.72 -8.94 7.67
CA LYS A 245 -12.76 -9.21 6.66
C LYS A 245 -12.18 -9.64 5.31
N ALA A 246 -11.03 -9.09 4.93
CA ALA A 246 -10.34 -9.49 3.70
C ALA A 246 -9.86 -10.96 3.77
N LEU A 247 -9.38 -11.40 4.93
CA LEU A 247 -8.96 -12.79 5.16
C LEU A 247 -10.17 -13.75 5.16
N ASP A 248 -11.30 -13.33 5.74
CA ASP A 248 -12.53 -14.13 5.77
C ASP A 248 -13.10 -14.36 4.37
N CYS A 249 -13.09 -13.33 3.51
CA CYS A 249 -13.46 -13.47 2.10
C CYS A 249 -12.63 -14.56 1.38
N PHE A 250 -11.36 -14.75 1.75
CA PHE A 250 -10.53 -15.79 1.16
C PHE A 250 -10.89 -17.20 1.64
N LYS A 251 -11.39 -17.35 2.87
CA LYS A 251 -11.94 -18.63 3.34
C LYS A 251 -13.13 -19.03 2.46
N GLU A 252 -14.03 -18.10 2.17
CA GLU A 252 -15.17 -18.33 1.29
C GLU A 252 -14.76 -18.69 -0.15
N ILE A 253 -13.77 -18.01 -0.73
CA ILE A 253 -13.21 -18.37 -2.05
C ILE A 253 -12.73 -19.84 -2.06
N ARG A 254 -12.05 -20.27 -0.99
CA ARG A 254 -11.54 -21.64 -0.87
C ARG A 254 -12.66 -22.67 -0.70
N GLU A 255 -13.67 -22.37 0.11
CA GLU A 255 -14.86 -23.22 0.30
C GLU A 255 -15.64 -23.40 -1.01
N GLN A 256 -15.77 -22.32 -1.79
CA GLN A 256 -16.39 -22.34 -3.12
C GLN A 256 -15.48 -22.95 -4.20
N LYS A 257 -14.27 -23.41 -3.84
CA LYS A 257 -13.26 -23.99 -4.75
C LYS A 257 -12.95 -23.09 -5.96
N MET A 258 -13.06 -21.78 -5.77
CA MET A 258 -12.76 -20.81 -6.81
C MET A 258 -11.24 -20.63 -6.92
N ARG A 259 -10.71 -20.67 -8.16
CA ARG A 259 -9.30 -20.35 -8.38
C ARG A 259 -9.09 -18.85 -8.14
N PRO A 260 -8.26 -18.44 -7.15
CA PRO A 260 -7.95 -17.02 -6.95
C PRO A 260 -7.20 -16.47 -8.17
N ASN A 261 -7.34 -15.17 -8.43
CA ASN A 261 -6.51 -14.46 -9.39
C ASN A 261 -5.32 -13.80 -8.67
N GLU A 262 -4.36 -13.28 -9.44
CA GLU A 262 -3.17 -12.62 -8.89
C GLU A 262 -3.53 -11.44 -7.98
N ALA A 263 -4.59 -10.68 -8.30
CA ALA A 263 -5.04 -9.55 -7.50
C ALA A 263 -5.45 -9.96 -6.07
N ILE A 264 -6.16 -11.09 -5.92
CA ILE A 264 -6.50 -11.64 -4.60
C ILE A 264 -5.22 -11.96 -3.81
N LEU A 265 -4.25 -12.63 -4.44
CA LEU A 265 -3.00 -13.01 -3.77
C LEU A 265 -2.23 -11.76 -3.31
N VAL A 266 -2.08 -10.76 -4.19
CA VAL A 266 -1.42 -9.48 -3.88
C VAL A 266 -2.13 -8.75 -2.73
N SER A 267 -3.46 -8.67 -2.74
CA SER A 267 -4.21 -8.01 -1.66
C SER A 267 -4.09 -8.76 -0.33
N LEU A 268 -4.12 -10.09 -0.34
CA LEU A 268 -3.95 -10.90 0.88
C LEU A 268 -2.52 -10.83 1.43
N LEU A 269 -1.50 -10.80 0.57
CA LEU A 269 -0.12 -10.56 0.99
C LEU A 269 0.02 -9.17 1.63
N ALA A 270 -0.63 -8.14 1.09
CA ALA A 270 -0.66 -6.82 1.70
C ALA A 270 -1.37 -6.82 3.07
N ALA A 271 -2.46 -7.57 3.22
CA ALA A 271 -3.14 -7.75 4.50
C ALA A 271 -2.24 -8.44 5.53
N ALA A 272 -1.59 -9.54 5.13
CA ALA A 272 -0.64 -10.28 5.94
C ALA A 272 0.54 -9.41 6.36
N ALA A 273 1.08 -8.60 5.46
CA ALA A 273 2.15 -7.64 5.74
C ALA A 273 1.75 -6.59 6.79
N GLN A 274 0.50 -6.09 6.74
CA GLN A 274 0.00 -5.10 7.70
C GLN A 274 -0.27 -5.71 9.07
N LEU A 275 -0.80 -6.93 9.13
CA LEU A 275 -1.04 -7.71 10.36
C LEU A 275 0.20 -8.45 10.87
N GLY A 276 1.31 -8.42 10.11
CA GLY A 276 2.52 -9.23 10.30
C GLY A 276 2.26 -10.72 10.50
N MET A 277 1.34 -11.27 9.73
CA MET A 277 1.01 -12.70 9.69
C MET A 277 1.94 -13.43 8.70
N LEU A 278 3.12 -13.83 9.19
CA LEU A 278 4.12 -14.52 8.39
C LEU A 278 3.64 -15.87 7.88
N GLU A 279 2.99 -16.67 8.73
CA GLU A 279 2.57 -18.03 8.36
C GLU A 279 1.43 -17.98 7.34
N TYR A 280 0.48 -17.06 7.51
CA TYR A 280 -0.52 -16.79 6.47
C TYR A 280 0.13 -16.30 5.17
N GLY A 281 1.09 -15.37 5.23
CA GLY A 281 1.82 -14.89 4.06
C GLY A 281 2.56 -16.00 3.31
N LYS A 282 3.26 -16.89 4.02
CA LYS A 282 3.91 -18.10 3.47
C LYS A 282 2.89 -19.05 2.84
N MET A 283 1.72 -19.21 3.46
CA MET A 283 0.63 -20.02 2.91
C MET A 283 0.14 -19.44 1.57
N ILE A 284 -0.04 -18.12 1.47
CA ILE A 284 -0.40 -17.46 0.20
C ILE A 284 0.71 -17.60 -0.85
N HIS A 285 1.98 -17.48 -0.46
CA HIS A 285 3.12 -17.70 -1.34
C HIS A 285 3.13 -19.15 -1.90
N SER A 286 2.93 -20.15 -1.04
CA SER A 286 2.81 -21.55 -1.45
C SER A 286 1.61 -21.81 -2.37
N ILE A 287 0.49 -21.11 -2.15
CA ILE A 287 -0.65 -21.14 -3.08
C ILE A 287 -0.27 -20.56 -4.45
N ALA A 288 0.48 -19.45 -4.49
CA ALA A 288 0.94 -18.86 -5.74
C ALA A 288 1.81 -19.85 -6.54
N ASP A 289 2.75 -20.51 -5.87
CA ASP A 289 3.64 -21.51 -6.47
C ASP A 289 2.88 -22.76 -6.96
N SER A 290 2.00 -23.31 -6.12
CA SER A 290 1.21 -24.51 -6.45
C SER A 290 0.25 -24.27 -7.62
N LEU A 291 -0.32 -23.06 -7.73
CA LEU A 291 -1.15 -22.63 -8.85
C LEU A 291 -0.34 -22.14 -10.06
N LYS A 292 1.00 -22.22 -9.97
CA LYS A 292 1.96 -21.84 -11.01
C LYS A 292 1.77 -20.41 -11.51
N PHE A 293 1.52 -19.47 -10.59
CA PHE A 293 1.48 -18.06 -10.94
C PHE A 293 2.86 -17.60 -11.45
N PRO A 294 2.93 -16.87 -12.57
CA PRO A 294 4.18 -16.26 -12.98
C PRO A 294 4.60 -15.20 -11.94
N MET A 295 5.91 -15.11 -11.67
CA MET A 295 6.47 -14.06 -10.82
C MET A 295 6.48 -12.72 -11.57
N THR A 296 5.32 -12.07 -11.61
CA THR A 296 5.17 -10.71 -12.14
C THR A 296 5.84 -9.69 -11.20
N ALA A 297 6.13 -8.49 -11.70
CA ALA A 297 6.61 -7.40 -10.84
C ALA A 297 5.64 -7.10 -9.68
N SER A 298 4.33 -7.18 -9.92
CA SER A 298 3.30 -6.94 -8.90
C SER A 298 3.31 -8.00 -7.80
N LEU A 299 3.27 -9.28 -8.17
CA LEU A 299 3.30 -10.38 -7.20
C LEU A 299 4.63 -10.43 -6.44
N GLY A 300 5.75 -10.26 -7.14
CA GLY A 300 7.08 -10.21 -6.54
C GLY A 300 7.22 -9.08 -5.53
N THR A 301 6.78 -7.86 -5.89
CA THR A 301 6.78 -6.70 -4.97
C THR A 301 5.95 -6.97 -3.72
N ALA A 302 4.76 -7.58 -3.87
CA ALA A 302 3.89 -7.90 -2.74
C ALA A 302 4.49 -8.97 -1.80
N LEU A 303 5.18 -9.97 -2.35
CA LEU A 303 5.89 -10.99 -1.58
C LEU A 303 7.07 -10.37 -0.82
N VAL A 304 7.91 -9.57 -1.50
CA VAL A 304 9.05 -8.88 -0.90
C VAL A 304 8.58 -7.98 0.25
N ASP A 305 7.51 -7.20 0.06
CA ASP A 305 6.92 -6.34 1.10
C ASP A 305 6.38 -7.16 2.28
N MET A 306 5.69 -8.26 2.01
CA MET A 306 5.14 -9.14 3.03
C MET A 306 6.24 -9.73 3.91
N TYR A 307 7.28 -10.34 3.32
CA TYR A 307 8.38 -10.91 4.11
C TYR A 307 9.11 -9.84 4.93
N ALA A 308 9.40 -8.67 4.35
CA ALA A 308 10.02 -7.57 5.09
C ALA A 308 9.12 -7.13 6.27
N LYS A 309 7.85 -6.84 6.04
CA LYS A 309 6.91 -6.36 7.08
C LYS A 309 6.50 -7.42 8.11
N CYS A 310 6.78 -8.69 7.84
CA CYS A 310 6.65 -9.81 8.78
C CYS A 310 7.96 -10.14 9.52
N GLY A 311 9.02 -9.32 9.37
CA GLY A 311 10.27 -9.49 10.11
C GLY A 311 11.29 -10.42 9.45
N CYS A 312 11.03 -10.93 8.25
CA CYS A 312 11.87 -11.86 7.49
C CYS A 312 12.61 -11.12 6.36
N ILE A 313 13.56 -10.25 6.72
CA ILE A 313 14.27 -9.40 5.75
C ILE A 313 15.17 -10.19 4.82
N ASP A 314 15.77 -11.29 5.28
CA ASP A 314 16.66 -12.11 4.46
C ASP A 314 15.91 -12.83 3.34
N GLU A 315 14.73 -13.40 3.64
CA GLU A 315 13.85 -13.97 2.62
C GLU A 315 13.33 -12.90 1.65
N SER A 316 13.05 -11.70 2.15
CA SER A 316 12.67 -10.56 1.31
C SER A 316 13.76 -10.20 0.29
N LYS A 317 15.02 -10.10 0.74
CA LYS A 317 16.20 -9.85 -0.13
C LYS A 317 16.38 -10.97 -1.15
N PHE A 318 16.32 -12.23 -0.69
CA PHE A 318 16.44 -13.39 -1.56
C PHE A 318 15.41 -13.41 -2.69
N LEU A 319 14.15 -13.10 -2.37
CA LEU A 319 13.08 -13.01 -3.37
C LEU A 319 13.30 -11.84 -4.32
N PHE A 320 13.64 -10.68 -3.77
CA PHE A 320 13.93 -9.48 -4.56
C PHE A 320 15.00 -9.77 -5.61
N ASP A 321 16.15 -10.34 -5.22
CA ASP A 321 17.24 -10.65 -6.14
C ASP A 321 16.81 -11.57 -7.29
N ARG A 322 15.94 -12.55 -7.01
CA ARG A 322 15.42 -13.53 -7.97
C ARG A 322 14.24 -13.06 -8.82
N MET A 323 13.71 -11.86 -8.61
CA MET A 323 12.63 -11.31 -9.44
C MET A 323 13.09 -11.19 -10.90
N PRO A 324 12.37 -11.80 -11.88
CA PRO A 324 12.74 -11.73 -13.30
C PRO A 324 12.66 -10.32 -13.88
N GLN A 325 11.70 -9.53 -13.39
CA GLN A 325 11.56 -8.13 -13.71
C GLN A 325 11.35 -7.35 -12.42
N LYS A 326 12.17 -6.33 -12.23
CA LYS A 326 12.07 -5.37 -11.13
C LYS A 326 11.55 -4.07 -11.71
N ASP A 327 10.50 -3.54 -11.11
CA ASP A 327 10.03 -2.18 -11.38
C ASP A 327 10.45 -1.26 -10.23
N LYS A 328 10.22 0.04 -10.42
CA LYS A 328 10.51 1.06 -9.42
C LYS A 328 9.89 0.78 -8.03
N TRP A 329 8.75 0.11 -7.98
CA TRP A 329 8.06 -0.20 -6.73
C TRP A 329 8.76 -1.32 -5.96
N SER A 330 9.20 -2.37 -6.65
CA SER A 330 9.98 -3.46 -6.04
C SER A 330 11.25 -2.95 -5.35
N TRP A 331 11.97 -2.00 -5.98
CA TRP A 331 13.12 -1.33 -5.40
C TRP A 331 12.76 -0.51 -4.16
N ASN A 332 11.72 0.32 -4.26
CA ASN A 332 11.28 1.16 -3.15
C ASN A 332 10.86 0.32 -1.92
N VAL A 333 10.16 -0.79 -2.13
CA VAL A 333 9.79 -1.72 -1.05
C VAL A 333 11.04 -2.28 -0.38
N MET A 334 12.04 -2.71 -1.15
CA MET A 334 13.28 -3.27 -0.58
C MET A 334 14.10 -2.22 0.17
N ILE A 335 14.25 -1.00 -0.37
CA ILE A 335 14.94 0.12 0.30
C ILE A 335 14.26 0.46 1.63
N CYS A 336 12.93 0.61 1.63
CA CYS A 336 12.14 0.86 2.83
C CYS A 336 12.22 -0.31 3.82
N GLY A 337 12.20 -1.54 3.33
CA GLY A 337 12.37 -2.77 4.12
C GLY A 337 13.69 -2.74 4.90
N LEU A 338 14.81 -2.57 4.18
CA LEU A 338 16.15 -2.49 4.78
C LEU A 338 16.23 -1.35 5.82
N ALA A 339 15.72 -0.17 5.47
CA ALA A 339 15.68 0.97 6.38
C ALA A 339 14.93 0.60 7.67
N SER A 340 13.71 0.07 7.57
CA SER A 340 12.88 -0.28 8.74
C SER A 340 13.49 -1.35 9.64
N HIS A 341 14.40 -2.17 9.09
CA HIS A 341 15.16 -3.19 9.83
C HIS A 341 16.47 -2.67 10.44
N GLY A 342 16.80 -1.38 10.27
CA GLY A 342 18.04 -0.79 10.77
C GLY A 342 19.25 -1.01 9.85
N LEU A 343 19.06 -1.58 8.66
CA LEU A 343 20.12 -1.84 7.68
C LEU A 343 20.33 -0.62 6.77
N GLY A 344 20.55 0.55 7.39
CA GLY A 344 20.56 1.83 6.69
C GLY A 344 21.63 1.95 5.60
N GLN A 345 22.85 1.47 5.87
CA GLN A 345 23.93 1.48 4.87
C GLN A 345 23.61 0.61 3.66
N GLU A 346 23.02 -0.57 3.87
CA GLU A 346 22.59 -1.43 2.77
C GLU A 346 21.45 -0.80 1.96
N ALA A 347 20.53 -0.09 2.62
CA ALA A 347 19.47 0.64 1.94
C ALA A 347 20.02 1.76 1.04
N LEU A 348 21.07 2.48 1.48
CA LEU A 348 21.75 3.50 0.68
C LEU A 348 22.51 2.88 -0.51
N ALA A 349 23.24 1.79 -0.28
CA ALA A 349 23.91 1.05 -1.35
C ALA A 349 22.90 0.54 -2.40
N LEU A 350 21.73 0.09 -1.95
CA LEU A 350 20.66 -0.34 -2.85
C LEU A 350 20.04 0.83 -3.64
N PHE A 351 19.95 2.03 -3.05
CA PHE A 351 19.54 3.24 -3.75
C PHE A 351 20.56 3.68 -4.81
N GLU A 352 21.85 3.57 -4.53
CA GLU A 352 22.89 3.81 -5.54
C GLU A 352 22.72 2.82 -6.70
N LYS A 353 22.56 1.53 -6.41
CA LYS A 353 22.29 0.51 -7.43
C LYS A 353 21.03 0.85 -8.26
N PHE A 354 19.94 1.24 -7.61
CA PHE A 354 18.69 1.66 -8.25
C PHE A 354 18.91 2.76 -9.30
N THR A 355 19.73 3.77 -8.98
CA THR A 355 20.05 4.85 -9.92
C THR A 355 20.98 4.39 -11.05
N THR A 356 21.96 3.53 -10.76
CA THR A 356 22.86 2.97 -11.79
C THR A 356 22.16 2.05 -12.79
N GLU A 357 21.06 1.40 -12.39
CA GLU A 357 20.20 0.61 -13.30
C GLU A 357 19.26 1.48 -14.16
N GLY A 358 19.35 2.81 -14.06
CA GLY A 358 18.61 3.76 -14.89
C GLY A 358 17.22 4.09 -14.38
N PHE A 359 16.88 3.76 -13.13
CA PHE A 359 15.62 4.17 -12.53
C PHE A 359 15.74 5.57 -11.93
N TYR A 360 14.70 6.39 -12.16
CA TYR A 360 14.58 7.71 -11.57
C TYR A 360 13.85 7.64 -10.22
N PRO A 361 14.33 8.29 -9.15
CA PRO A 361 13.62 8.39 -7.87
C PRO A 361 12.24 9.06 -7.96
N VAL A 362 11.36 8.82 -6.99
CA VAL A 362 10.13 9.62 -6.70
C VAL A 362 10.07 9.90 -5.19
N ASN A 363 9.08 10.67 -4.74
CA ASN A 363 8.67 10.85 -3.34
C ASN A 363 8.97 9.62 -2.46
N VAL A 364 8.33 8.48 -2.76
CA VAL A 364 8.46 7.25 -1.97
C VAL A 364 9.91 6.72 -1.90
N THR A 365 10.70 6.90 -2.96
CA THR A 365 12.12 6.49 -2.96
C THR A 365 12.91 7.27 -1.93
N PHE A 366 12.74 8.59 -1.89
CA PHE A 366 13.43 9.45 -0.93
C PHE A 366 12.90 9.29 0.50
N ILE A 367 11.62 8.99 0.69
CA ILE A 367 11.10 8.57 2.00
C ILE A 367 11.91 7.37 2.52
N GLY A 368 12.17 6.35 1.70
CA GLY A 368 12.98 5.19 2.09
C GLY A 368 14.42 5.53 2.44
N VAL A 369 15.08 6.35 1.61
CA VAL A 369 16.48 6.79 1.79
C VAL A 369 16.65 7.65 3.04
N LEU A 370 15.76 8.62 3.27
CA LEU A 370 15.81 9.49 4.46
C LEU A 370 15.50 8.69 5.73
N ASN A 371 14.57 7.73 5.65
CA ASN A 371 14.31 6.78 6.73
C ASN A 371 15.51 5.89 7.08
N ALA A 372 16.30 5.51 6.07
CA ALA A 372 17.55 4.77 6.27
C ALA A 372 18.58 5.65 6.98
N CYS A 373 18.73 6.91 6.55
CA CYS A 373 19.60 7.88 7.20
C CYS A 373 19.19 8.11 8.66
N SER A 374 17.90 8.32 8.92
CA SER A 374 17.36 8.52 10.27
C SER A 374 17.70 7.36 11.21
N ARG A 375 17.42 6.13 10.79
CA ARG A 375 17.62 4.94 11.65
C ARG A 375 19.08 4.56 11.83
N ALA A 376 19.96 4.95 10.91
CA ALA A 376 21.40 4.74 11.01
C ALA A 376 22.16 5.96 11.58
N GLY A 377 21.47 7.06 11.91
CA GLY A 377 22.07 8.28 12.44
C GLY A 377 22.96 9.04 11.46
N LEU A 378 22.75 8.86 10.15
CA LEU A 378 23.59 9.45 9.09
C LEU A 378 23.11 10.86 8.75
N VAL A 379 23.33 11.82 9.66
CA VAL A 379 22.85 13.21 9.53
C VAL A 379 23.34 13.88 8.24
N SER A 380 24.63 13.74 7.93
CA SER A 380 25.23 14.34 6.73
C SER A 380 24.63 13.78 5.44
N ALA A 381 24.46 12.47 5.36
CA ALA A 381 23.80 11.80 4.24
C ALA A 381 22.33 12.22 4.11
N GLY A 382 21.59 12.31 5.22
CA GLY A 382 20.20 12.76 5.22
C GLY A 382 20.03 14.17 4.65
N ARG A 383 20.88 15.13 5.07
CA ARG A 383 20.89 16.49 4.49
C ARG A 383 21.22 16.47 3.01
N HIS A 384 22.21 15.68 2.62
CA HIS A 384 22.61 15.53 1.21
C HIS A 384 21.46 15.01 0.36
N PHE A 385 20.81 13.91 0.76
CA PHE A 385 19.72 13.32 -0.02
C PHE A 385 18.45 14.19 -0.03
N PHE A 386 18.14 14.91 1.05
CA PHE A 386 17.04 15.86 1.05
C PHE A 386 17.27 16.98 0.03
N LYS A 387 18.50 17.50 -0.05
CA LYS A 387 18.89 18.49 -1.05
C LYS A 387 18.93 17.92 -2.47
N LEU A 388 19.42 16.68 -2.64
CA LEU A 388 19.45 16.01 -3.93
C LEU A 388 18.02 15.84 -4.50
N MET A 389 17.07 15.47 -3.64
CA MET A 389 15.65 15.34 -3.97
C MET A 389 15.08 16.64 -4.55
N THR A 390 15.32 17.77 -3.87
CA THR A 390 14.78 19.08 -4.27
C THR A 390 15.51 19.66 -5.47
N ASP A 391 16.85 19.68 -5.43
CA ASP A 391 17.65 20.50 -6.34
C ASP A 391 17.93 19.77 -7.66
N THR A 392 18.07 18.44 -7.63
CA THR A 392 18.43 17.64 -8.82
C THR A 392 17.24 16.93 -9.41
N TYR A 393 16.36 16.36 -8.58
CA TYR A 393 15.20 15.62 -9.06
C TYR A 393 13.92 16.47 -9.13
N CYS A 394 13.97 17.72 -8.67
CA CYS A 394 12.82 18.64 -8.65
C CYS A 394 11.59 18.04 -7.97
N ILE A 395 11.81 17.24 -6.92
CA ILE A 395 10.76 16.61 -6.14
C ILE A 395 10.42 17.53 -4.97
N GLU A 396 9.18 18.01 -4.93
CA GLU A 396 8.69 18.85 -3.83
C GLU A 396 8.53 18.01 -2.54
N PRO A 397 9.11 18.46 -1.41
CA PRO A 397 9.00 17.72 -0.15
C PRO A 397 7.55 17.69 0.38
N GLU A 398 6.98 16.49 0.45
CA GLU A 398 5.74 16.18 1.18
C GLU A 398 5.98 16.05 2.71
N MET A 399 4.91 16.03 3.51
CA MET A 399 4.92 15.94 4.99
C MET A 399 5.80 14.79 5.51
N GLU A 400 5.78 13.65 4.81
CA GLU A 400 6.54 12.46 5.14
C GLU A 400 8.06 12.67 5.04
N HIS A 401 8.53 13.49 4.09
CA HIS A 401 9.96 13.80 3.94
C HIS A 401 10.44 14.66 5.11
N TYR A 402 9.65 15.67 5.50
CA TYR A 402 9.93 16.47 6.69
C TYR A 402 9.90 15.61 7.95
N GLY A 403 8.94 14.69 8.06
CA GLY A 403 8.89 13.70 9.15
C GLY A 403 10.17 12.88 9.28
N CYS A 404 10.73 12.41 8.16
CA CYS A 404 12.01 11.69 8.17
C CYS A 404 13.18 12.56 8.64
N MET A 405 13.23 13.83 8.21
CA MET A 405 14.30 14.76 8.60
C MET A 405 14.20 15.19 10.07
N VAL A 406 13.00 15.48 10.55
CA VAL A 406 12.71 15.81 11.95
C VAL A 406 13.08 14.62 12.85
N ASP A 407 12.71 13.40 12.46
CA ASP A 407 13.09 12.18 13.19
C ASP A 407 14.61 11.97 13.21
N LEU A 408 15.30 12.18 12.08
CA LEU A 408 16.77 12.11 11.99
C LEU A 408 17.46 13.10 12.94
N PHE A 409 17.06 14.36 12.92
CA PHE A 409 17.65 15.39 13.79
C PHE A 409 17.30 15.16 15.26
N SER A 410 16.06 14.77 15.54
CA SER A 410 15.58 14.42 16.89
C SER A 410 16.40 13.29 17.51
N ARG A 411 16.69 12.23 16.76
CA ARG A 411 17.54 11.11 17.23
C ARG A 411 18.99 11.52 17.43
N ALA A 412 19.51 12.39 16.56
CA ALA A 412 20.88 12.89 16.63
C ALA A 412 21.11 13.96 17.72
N GLY A 413 20.06 14.40 18.43
CA GLY A 413 20.16 15.47 19.43
C GLY A 413 20.22 16.88 18.84
N LEU A 414 20.01 17.02 17.52
CA LEU A 414 19.98 18.30 16.80
C LEU A 414 18.59 18.92 16.86
N VAL A 415 18.08 19.13 18.08
CA VAL A 415 16.68 19.50 18.33
C VAL A 415 16.30 20.84 17.67
N TYR A 416 17.19 21.83 17.70
CA TYR A 416 16.95 23.12 17.05
C TYR A 416 16.90 23.01 15.51
N ASP A 417 17.70 22.14 14.91
CA ASP A 417 17.63 21.88 13.46
C ASP A 417 16.32 21.20 13.08
N ALA A 418 15.76 20.38 13.98
CA ALA A 418 14.43 19.79 13.81
C ALA A 418 13.33 20.86 13.84
N VAL A 419 13.41 21.82 14.76
CA VAL A 419 12.49 22.97 14.81
C VAL A 419 12.61 23.83 13.56
N GLU A 420 13.83 24.17 13.14
CA GLU A 420 14.07 24.94 11.91
C GLU A 420 13.52 24.23 10.66
N MET A 421 13.66 22.90 10.60
CA MET A 421 13.08 22.09 9.52
C MET A 421 11.56 22.21 9.47
N ILE A 422 10.89 22.24 10.62
CA ILE A 422 9.43 22.42 10.71
C ILE A 422 9.02 23.85 10.33
N ASP A 423 9.73 24.86 10.81
CA ASP A 423 9.39 26.27 10.56
C ASP A 423 9.58 26.69 9.10
N ARG A 424 10.45 25.99 8.35
CA ARG A 424 10.68 26.22 6.91
C ARG A 424 9.68 25.51 6.00
N MET A 425 8.77 24.72 6.55
CA MET A 425 7.80 23.99 5.73
C MET A 425 6.82 24.93 5.02
N PRO A 426 6.46 24.67 3.75
CA PRO A 426 5.50 25.48 3.02
C PRO A 426 4.04 25.26 3.48
N ALA A 427 3.79 24.14 4.16
CA ALA A 427 2.47 23.74 4.66
C ALA A 427 2.43 23.74 6.19
N ALA A 428 1.23 23.88 6.75
CA ALA A 428 1.02 23.81 8.19
C ALA A 428 1.55 22.46 8.75
N PRO A 429 2.39 22.48 9.79
CA PRO A 429 3.01 21.27 10.29
C PRO A 429 2.00 20.38 11.02
N ASP A 430 2.07 19.08 10.75
CA ASP A 430 1.29 18.06 11.46
C ASP A 430 1.72 18.03 12.95
N PRO A 431 0.78 17.99 13.92
CA PRO A 431 1.07 17.74 15.33
C PRO A 431 2.08 16.60 15.58
N VAL A 432 2.13 15.58 14.73
CA VAL A 432 3.08 14.46 14.85
C VAL A 432 4.56 14.92 14.79
N LEU A 433 4.88 15.95 14.02
CA LEU A 433 6.26 16.48 13.92
C LEU A 433 6.68 17.12 15.24
N TRP A 434 5.84 17.99 15.79
CA TRP A 434 6.07 18.63 17.09
C TRP A 434 6.13 17.59 18.22
N ALA A 435 5.31 16.54 18.18
CA ALA A 435 5.36 15.45 19.17
C ALA A 435 6.68 14.65 19.10
N THR A 436 7.27 14.53 17.90
CA THR A 436 8.60 13.93 17.71
C THR A 436 9.68 14.79 18.35
N VAL A 437 9.66 16.10 18.11
CA VAL A 437 10.59 17.05 18.73
C VAL A 437 10.41 17.09 20.25
N LEU A 438 9.18 17.09 20.76
CA LEU A 438 8.90 17.04 22.21
C LEU A 438 9.50 15.80 22.87
N GLY A 439 9.38 14.64 22.21
CA GLY A 439 10.04 13.41 22.66
C GLY A 439 11.56 13.56 22.72
N SER A 440 12.16 14.20 21.72
CA SER A 440 13.60 14.47 21.68
C SER A 440 14.04 15.45 22.78
N CYS A 441 13.24 16.48 23.08
CA CYS A 441 13.50 17.42 24.18
C CYS A 441 13.60 16.68 25.52
N LYS A 442 12.72 15.70 25.76
CA LYS A 442 12.78 14.84 26.94
C LYS A 442 14.07 14.02 26.98
N VAL A 443 14.44 13.38 25.85
CA VAL A 443 15.60 12.47 25.79
C VAL A 443 16.92 13.24 25.96
N HIS A 444 17.05 14.41 25.32
CA HIS A 444 18.30 15.18 25.29
C HIS A 444 18.34 16.32 26.32
N GLY A 445 17.29 16.50 27.12
CA GLY A 445 17.25 17.47 28.22
C GLY A 445 16.94 18.93 27.81
N PHE A 446 16.32 19.17 26.66
CA PHE A 446 15.88 20.52 26.24
C PHE A 446 14.54 20.90 26.88
N VAL A 447 14.58 21.13 28.18
CA VAL A 447 13.38 21.27 29.00
C VAL A 447 12.50 22.47 28.61
N GLU A 448 13.08 23.67 28.51
CA GLU A 448 12.32 24.91 28.25
C GLU A 448 11.61 24.85 26.89
N LEU A 449 12.34 24.40 25.86
CA LEU A 449 11.78 24.16 24.54
C LEU A 449 10.70 23.07 24.56
N GLY A 450 10.90 22.02 25.37
CA GLY A 450 9.90 20.96 25.57
C GLY A 450 8.61 21.48 26.22
N GLU A 451 8.71 22.39 27.18
CA GLU A 451 7.55 23.05 27.81
C GLU A 451 6.78 23.89 26.78
N GLU A 452 7.48 24.70 25.98
CA GLU A 452 6.88 25.50 24.90
C GLU A 452 6.15 24.62 23.87
N ILE A 453 6.83 23.61 23.32
CA ILE A 453 6.28 22.72 22.29
C ILE A 453 5.10 21.90 22.86
N GLY A 454 5.20 21.43 24.10
CA GLY A 454 4.12 20.68 24.74
C GLY A 454 2.86 21.52 24.92
N ASN A 455 3.00 22.77 25.35
CA ASN A 455 1.88 23.71 25.44
C ASN A 455 1.28 24.02 24.06
N LYS A 456 2.11 24.20 23.03
CA LYS A 456 1.68 24.39 21.64
C LYS A 456 0.86 23.19 21.14
N LEU A 457 1.32 21.97 21.37
CA LEU A 457 0.62 20.73 20.99
C LEU A 457 -0.75 20.58 21.67
N VAL A 458 -0.84 20.89 22.96
CA VAL A 458 -2.09 20.85 23.73
C VAL A 458 -3.12 21.87 23.22
N GLN A 459 -2.65 22.97 22.62
CA GLN A 459 -3.51 23.96 21.96
C GLN A 459 -3.92 23.51 20.54
N MET A 460 -3.00 22.90 19.78
CA MET A 460 -3.24 22.44 18.40
C MET A 460 -4.17 21.24 18.33
N ASP A 461 -3.94 20.24 19.18
CA ASP A 461 -4.79 19.05 19.28
C ASP A 461 -5.14 18.75 20.74
N PRO A 462 -6.16 19.43 21.28
CA PRO A 462 -6.64 19.22 22.64
C PRO A 462 -7.08 17.78 22.94
N SER A 463 -7.44 17.00 21.91
CA SER A 463 -8.03 15.67 22.05
C SER A 463 -7.00 14.56 22.20
N HIS A 464 -5.74 14.83 21.83
CA HIS A 464 -4.70 13.82 21.81
C HIS A 464 -3.92 13.70 23.13
N ASN A 465 -4.18 12.59 23.83
CA ASN A 465 -3.53 12.24 25.10
C ASN A 465 -2.01 12.20 25.11
N GLY A 466 -1.38 11.81 23.99
CA GLY A 466 0.07 11.62 23.92
C GLY A 466 0.84 12.89 24.30
N HIS A 467 0.32 14.05 23.90
CA HIS A 467 0.93 15.35 24.15
C HIS A 467 0.94 15.70 25.64
N TYR A 468 -0.17 15.47 26.34
CA TYR A 468 -0.28 15.69 27.79
C TYR A 468 0.65 14.77 28.56
N VAL A 469 0.74 13.49 28.17
CA VAL A 469 1.63 12.52 28.82
C VAL A 469 3.09 12.90 28.66
N GLN A 470 3.51 13.33 27.46
CA GLN A 470 4.88 13.78 27.22
C GLN A 470 5.21 15.07 27.99
N LEU A 471 4.32 16.07 27.97
CA LEU A 471 4.50 17.31 28.73
C LEU A 471 4.55 17.07 30.24
N SER A 472 3.63 16.25 30.76
CA SER A 472 3.62 15.82 32.17
C SER A 472 4.93 15.12 32.55
N SER A 473 5.48 14.29 31.66
CA SER A 473 6.78 13.65 31.89
C SER A 473 7.95 14.63 31.97
N ILE A 474 7.92 15.71 31.20
CA ILE A 474 8.96 16.76 31.25
C ILE A 474 8.87 17.50 32.59
N TYR A 475 7.66 17.88 33.03
CA TYR A 475 7.45 18.49 34.35
C TYR A 475 7.87 17.57 35.51
N ALA A 476 7.62 16.27 35.40
CA ALA A 476 8.07 15.30 36.40
C ALA A 476 9.60 15.23 36.49
N THR A 477 10.30 15.32 35.36
CA THR A 477 11.79 15.36 35.32
C THR A 477 12.33 16.61 36.03
N LEU A 478 11.59 17.72 35.97
CA LEU A 478 11.89 18.96 36.71
C LEU A 478 11.44 18.97 38.16
N ARG A 479 10.79 17.90 38.65
CA ARG A 479 10.14 17.86 39.97
C ARG A 479 9.06 18.93 40.17
N LYS A 480 8.47 19.46 39.08
CA LYS A 480 7.33 20.39 39.10
C LYS A 480 6.00 19.62 39.27
N TRP A 481 5.77 19.03 40.43
CA TRP A 481 4.61 18.14 40.68
C TRP A 481 3.24 18.84 40.61
N GLU A 482 3.20 20.15 40.89
CA GLU A 482 1.99 20.95 40.70
C GLU A 482 1.57 21.01 39.24
N ASP A 483 2.52 21.21 38.32
CA ASP A 483 2.25 21.30 36.89
C ASP A 483 1.92 19.93 36.29
N VAL A 484 2.54 18.85 36.79
CA VAL A 484 2.12 17.46 36.50
C VAL A 484 0.63 17.27 36.83
N SER A 485 0.22 17.73 38.01
CA SER A 485 -1.17 17.61 38.48
C SER A 485 -2.14 18.46 37.65
N LYS A 486 -1.73 19.68 37.25
CA LYS A 486 -2.52 20.56 36.37
C LYS A 486 -2.73 19.92 34.99
N VAL A 487 -1.68 19.42 34.35
CA VAL A 487 -1.76 18.77 33.02
C VAL A 487 -2.67 17.54 33.06
N ARG A 488 -2.61 16.73 34.13
CA ARG A 488 -3.51 15.58 34.30
C ARG A 488 -4.96 15.96 34.49
N ARG A 489 -5.23 17.02 35.24
CA ARG A 489 -6.58 17.54 35.43
C ARG A 489 -7.16 18.03 34.10
N LEU A 490 -6.39 18.79 33.33
CA LEU A 490 -6.74 19.24 31.98
C LEU A 490 -7.03 18.07 31.04
N MET A 491 -6.23 17.01 31.09
CA MET A 491 -6.44 15.80 30.31
C MET A 491 -7.76 15.10 30.68
N ALA A 492 -8.08 15.00 31.97
CA ALA A 492 -9.33 14.39 32.46
C ALA A 492 -10.57 15.22 32.08
N GLU A 493 -10.51 16.54 32.18
CA GLU A 493 -11.61 17.46 31.84
C GLU A 493 -11.99 17.43 30.35
N ARG A 494 -11.03 17.11 29.47
CA ARG A 494 -11.21 17.17 28.00
C ARG A 494 -11.70 15.86 27.37
N ASN A 495 -12.08 14.83 28.15
CA ASN A 495 -12.58 13.53 27.66
C ASN A 495 -11.75 12.94 26.51
N THR A 496 -10.43 13.07 26.63
CA THR A 496 -9.47 12.63 25.63
C THR A 496 -9.52 11.11 25.42
N ASN A 497 -9.57 10.64 24.18
CA ASN A 497 -9.57 9.21 23.86
C ASN A 497 -8.18 8.60 24.09
N LYS A 498 -8.05 7.66 25.03
CA LYS A 498 -6.79 6.94 25.29
C LYS A 498 -6.62 5.82 24.25
N ILE A 499 -5.65 5.95 23.36
CA ILE A 499 -5.27 4.83 22.48
C ILE A 499 -4.56 3.79 23.35
N ALA A 500 -5.20 2.65 23.57
CA ALA A 500 -4.60 1.54 24.31
C ALA A 500 -3.44 0.95 23.51
N GLY A 501 -2.30 0.77 24.18
CA GLY A 501 -1.18 0.00 23.63
C GLY A 501 -1.54 -1.48 23.60
N TRP A 502 -1.37 -2.12 22.46
CA TRP A 502 -1.59 -3.55 22.28
C TRP A 502 -0.43 -4.19 21.53
N SER A 503 -0.21 -5.48 21.80
CA SER A 503 0.75 -6.31 21.09
C SER A 503 0.04 -7.48 20.41
N LEU A 504 0.44 -7.80 19.18
CA LEU A 504 -0.04 -8.95 18.41
C LEU A 504 1.06 -9.99 18.26
N ILE A 505 0.67 -11.26 18.28
CA ILE A 505 1.53 -12.41 17.96
C ILE A 505 0.73 -13.43 17.15
N GLU A 506 1.29 -13.88 16.03
CA GLU A 506 0.74 -14.99 15.25
C GLU A 506 1.26 -16.32 15.84
N ALA A 507 0.35 -17.16 16.32
CA ALA A 507 0.68 -18.50 16.80
C ALA A 507 -0.53 -19.43 16.66
N GLU A 508 -0.26 -20.72 16.43
CA GLU A 508 -1.31 -21.76 16.31
C GLU A 508 -2.36 -21.43 15.22
N GLY A 509 -1.96 -20.71 14.17
CA GLY A 509 -2.82 -20.38 13.02
C GLY A 509 -3.79 -19.21 13.24
N ARG A 510 -3.68 -18.46 14.35
CA ARG A 510 -4.45 -17.23 14.59
C ARG A 510 -3.57 -16.11 15.14
N VAL A 511 -4.08 -14.88 15.07
CA VAL A 511 -3.45 -13.71 15.70
C VAL A 511 -4.03 -13.53 17.09
N HIS A 512 -3.16 -13.45 18.08
CA HIS A 512 -3.52 -13.20 19.47
C HIS A 512 -3.18 -11.75 19.81
N ARG A 513 -4.12 -11.05 20.44
CA ARG A 513 -3.96 -9.66 20.87
C ARG A 513 -3.89 -9.59 22.37
N PHE A 514 -2.93 -8.82 22.87
CA PHE A 514 -2.73 -8.57 24.29
C PHE A 514 -2.78 -7.08 24.58
N PHE A 515 -3.53 -6.70 25.62
CA PHE A 515 -3.46 -5.39 26.25
C PHE A 515 -2.59 -5.44 27.52
N ALA A 516 -2.23 -4.28 28.07
CA ALA A 516 -1.54 -4.26 29.36
C ALA A 516 -2.49 -4.77 30.46
N GLY A 517 -2.03 -5.72 31.27
CA GLY A 517 -2.84 -6.37 32.33
C GLY A 517 -3.97 -7.25 31.81
N ASP A 518 -3.89 -7.72 30.57
CA ASP A 518 -4.94 -8.51 29.92
C ASP A 518 -5.14 -9.87 30.60
N LYS A 519 -6.39 -10.13 31.03
CA LYS A 519 -6.82 -11.38 31.66
C LYS A 519 -7.90 -12.12 30.88
N GLU A 520 -8.30 -11.61 29.71
CA GLU A 520 -9.39 -12.18 28.90
C GLU A 520 -8.91 -13.34 28.02
N HIS A 521 -7.60 -13.47 27.81
CA HIS A 521 -7.03 -14.55 27.02
C HIS A 521 -7.30 -15.94 27.63
N GLU A 522 -7.71 -16.91 26.81
CA GLU A 522 -8.04 -18.29 27.22
C GLU A 522 -6.94 -19.00 28.04
N ARG A 523 -5.67 -18.68 27.75
CA ARG A 523 -4.47 -19.21 28.45
C ARG A 523 -3.86 -18.24 29.47
N CYS A 524 -4.62 -17.25 29.94
CA CYS A 524 -4.17 -16.22 30.87
C CYS A 524 -3.35 -16.79 32.06
N THR A 525 -3.87 -17.81 32.75
CA THR A 525 -3.18 -18.42 33.90
C THR A 525 -1.79 -18.97 33.57
N GLU A 526 -1.61 -19.55 32.38
CA GLU A 526 -0.31 -20.06 31.94
C GLU A 526 0.64 -18.93 31.55
N ILE A 527 0.12 -17.89 30.89
CA ILE A 527 0.88 -16.71 30.49
C ILE A 527 1.46 -16.00 31.72
N TYR A 528 0.65 -15.79 32.76
CA TYR A 528 1.12 -15.15 33.99
C TYR A 528 2.14 -16.01 34.76
N LYS A 529 1.97 -17.34 34.80
CA LYS A 529 3.02 -18.24 35.32
C LYS A 529 4.32 -18.15 34.52
N MET A 530 4.23 -18.02 33.19
CA MET A 530 5.42 -17.80 32.36
C MET A 530 6.05 -16.43 32.62
N LEU A 531 5.27 -15.38 32.86
CA LEU A 531 5.80 -14.08 33.28
C LEU A 531 6.56 -14.15 34.60
N GLU A 532 6.11 -14.94 35.58
CA GLU A 532 6.84 -15.19 36.82
C GLU A 532 8.19 -15.88 36.55
N ILE A 533 8.20 -16.92 35.70
CA ILE A 533 9.43 -17.63 35.29
C ILE A 533 10.40 -16.67 34.59
N ILE A 534 9.89 -15.83 33.69
CA ILE A 534 10.66 -14.78 33.02
C ILE A 534 11.24 -13.84 34.07
N GLY A 535 10.42 -13.35 35.01
CA GLY A 535 10.82 -12.44 36.08
C GLY A 535 11.98 -12.97 36.91
N VAL A 536 11.90 -14.21 37.37
CA VAL A 536 12.98 -14.87 38.13
C VAL A 536 14.28 -14.95 37.32
N ARG A 537 14.17 -15.33 36.05
CA ARG A 537 15.32 -15.54 35.16
C ARG A 537 16.02 -14.25 34.76
N ILE A 538 15.26 -13.19 34.44
CA ILE A 538 15.85 -11.89 34.09
C ILE A 538 16.47 -11.22 35.33
N ALA A 539 15.86 -11.37 36.51
CA ALA A 539 16.42 -10.87 37.77
C ALA A 539 17.75 -11.56 38.10
N ALA A 540 17.83 -12.88 37.92
CA ALA A 540 19.09 -13.64 38.08
C ALA A 540 20.18 -13.21 37.08
N ALA A 541 19.79 -12.66 35.93
CA ALA A 541 20.70 -12.08 34.93
C ALA A 541 21.04 -10.60 35.19
N GLY A 542 20.61 -10.01 36.31
CA GLY A 542 20.94 -8.65 36.71
C GLY A 542 19.97 -7.57 36.22
N TYR A 543 18.77 -7.93 35.76
CA TYR A 543 17.76 -6.96 35.36
C TYR A 543 17.22 -6.17 36.57
N SER A 544 17.19 -4.85 36.45
CA SER A 544 16.50 -3.93 37.37
C SER A 544 15.45 -3.11 36.60
N ALA A 545 14.21 -3.04 37.10
CA ALA A 545 13.13 -2.34 36.43
C ALA A 545 13.36 -0.83 36.37
N ASN A 546 13.17 -0.23 35.20
CA ASN A 546 13.26 1.22 35.07
C ASN A 546 11.92 1.88 35.42
N LEU A 547 11.80 2.37 36.65
CA LEU A 547 10.57 3.01 37.17
C LEU A 547 10.28 4.39 36.56
N SER A 548 11.23 5.00 35.84
CA SER A 548 11.06 6.35 35.26
C SER A 548 9.94 6.45 34.21
N SER A 549 9.50 5.32 33.64
CA SER A 549 8.38 5.26 32.70
C SER A 549 7.00 5.30 33.37
N VAL A 550 6.90 5.04 34.67
CA VAL A 550 5.62 5.05 35.41
C VAL A 550 5.51 6.34 36.21
N LEU A 551 4.81 7.30 35.64
CA LEU A 551 4.69 8.66 36.18
C LEU A 551 3.65 8.78 37.31
N HIS A 552 3.03 7.68 37.77
CA HIS A 552 2.02 7.72 38.83
C HIS A 552 2.67 8.00 40.19
N ASP A 553 1.97 8.72 41.07
CA ASP A 553 2.36 8.88 42.47
C ASP A 553 1.80 7.69 43.25
N ILE A 554 2.39 6.53 42.99
CA ILE A 554 2.08 5.23 43.58
C ILE A 554 3.37 4.61 44.13
N GLU A 555 3.23 3.68 45.06
CA GLU A 555 4.36 2.95 45.67
C GLU A 555 5.21 2.27 44.59
N GLU A 556 6.53 2.16 44.81
CA GLU A 556 7.46 1.61 43.80
C GLU A 556 7.08 0.18 43.39
N GLU A 557 6.49 -0.60 44.29
CA GLU A 557 6.01 -1.96 44.05
C GLU A 557 4.82 -2.01 43.05
N GLU A 558 3.93 -1.02 43.09
CA GLU A 558 2.81 -0.90 42.15
C GLU A 558 3.29 -0.43 40.75
N LYS A 559 4.34 0.40 40.72
CA LYS A 559 4.99 0.79 39.45
C LYS A 559 5.68 -0.39 38.78
N GLU A 560 6.38 -1.22 39.57
CA GLU A 560 6.97 -2.44 39.04
C GLU A 560 5.93 -3.41 38.50
N THR A 561 4.80 -3.56 39.19
CA THR A 561 3.72 -4.47 38.78
C THR A 561 3.09 -4.00 37.46
N ALA A 562 2.84 -2.69 37.31
CA ALA A 562 2.33 -2.12 36.07
C ALA A 562 3.26 -2.35 34.86
N ILE A 563 4.58 -2.30 35.07
CA ILE A 563 5.59 -2.55 34.03
C ILE A 563 5.66 -4.05 33.67
N LYS A 564 5.56 -4.93 34.67
CA LYS A 564 5.58 -6.39 34.48
C LYS A 564 4.43 -6.89 33.60
N GLU A 565 3.31 -6.17 33.58
CA GLU A 565 2.10 -6.52 32.83
C GLU A 565 1.96 -5.78 31.48
N HIS A 566 3.03 -5.19 30.95
CA HIS A 566 2.97 -4.61 29.60
C HIS A 566 2.61 -5.66 28.53
N SER A 567 1.83 -5.23 27.53
CA SER A 567 1.33 -6.09 26.45
C SER A 567 2.44 -6.87 25.71
N GLU A 568 3.62 -6.26 25.58
CA GLU A 568 4.80 -6.82 24.94
C GLU A 568 5.29 -8.04 25.72
N ARG A 569 5.32 -7.94 27.06
CA ARG A 569 5.76 -9.02 27.94
C ARG A 569 4.77 -10.17 27.92
N LEU A 570 3.46 -9.88 27.93
CA LEU A 570 2.41 -10.88 27.78
C LEU A 570 2.54 -11.63 26.44
N ALA A 571 2.77 -10.91 25.35
CA ALA A 571 2.99 -11.50 24.04
C ALA A 571 4.28 -12.36 23.97
N ILE A 572 5.38 -11.92 24.60
CA ILE A 572 6.62 -12.71 24.69
C ILE A 572 6.41 -13.98 25.53
N ALA A 573 5.74 -13.86 26.69
CA ALA A 573 5.44 -14.98 27.56
C ALA A 573 4.56 -16.02 26.86
N PHE A 574 3.51 -15.56 26.17
CA PHE A 574 2.70 -16.42 25.32
C PHE A 574 3.54 -17.07 24.20
N GLY A 575 4.38 -16.30 23.50
CA GLY A 575 5.29 -16.82 22.48
C GLY A 575 6.19 -17.94 23.01
N LEU A 576 6.79 -17.77 24.19
CA LEU A 576 7.63 -18.78 24.83
C LEU A 576 6.86 -20.06 25.22
N LEU A 577 5.55 -19.96 25.50
CA LEU A 577 4.70 -21.10 25.83
C LEU A 577 4.33 -21.94 24.60
N VAL A 578 4.06 -21.29 23.46
CA VAL A 578 3.42 -21.93 22.30
C VAL A 578 4.37 -22.27 21.15
N THR A 579 5.58 -21.71 21.15
CA THR A 579 6.57 -21.93 20.08
C THR A 579 7.68 -22.88 20.53
N ARG A 580 8.24 -23.67 19.59
CA ARG A 580 9.26 -24.68 19.92
C ARG A 580 10.60 -24.02 20.23
N ALA A 581 11.43 -24.68 21.02
CA ALA A 581 12.81 -24.23 21.26
C ALA A 581 13.53 -23.92 19.93
N GLY A 582 14.07 -22.70 19.81
CA GLY A 582 14.74 -22.22 18.59
C GLY A 582 13.85 -21.41 17.64
N ASP A 583 12.52 -21.51 17.73
CA ASP A 583 11.64 -20.70 16.89
C ASP A 583 11.74 -19.21 17.27
N CYS A 584 11.77 -18.33 16.27
CA CYS A 584 11.75 -16.88 16.49
C CYS A 584 10.34 -16.42 16.91
N ILE A 585 10.27 -15.63 17.98
CA ILE A 585 9.05 -14.98 18.45
C ILE A 585 8.89 -13.64 17.72
N ARG A 586 7.76 -13.43 17.04
CA ARG A 586 7.48 -12.21 16.27
C ARG A 586 6.29 -11.47 16.86
N ILE A 587 6.48 -10.20 17.19
CA ILE A 587 5.48 -9.38 17.87
C ILE A 587 5.30 -8.07 17.10
N ILE A 588 4.05 -7.61 16.99
CA ILE A 588 3.73 -6.29 16.47
C ILE A 588 3.15 -5.44 17.57
N LYS A 589 3.69 -4.24 17.74
CA LYS A 589 3.21 -3.22 18.66
C LYS A 589 2.64 -2.05 17.88
N ASN A 590 1.46 -1.58 18.26
CA ASN A 590 0.83 -0.41 17.64
C ASN A 590 1.47 0.93 18.03
N LEU A 591 2.08 0.98 19.21
CA LEU A 591 2.84 2.11 19.73
C LEU A 591 4.34 1.85 19.64
N ARG A 592 5.15 2.85 19.97
CA ARG A 592 6.59 2.66 20.16
C ARG A 592 6.83 1.81 21.41
N VAL A 593 7.76 0.86 21.34
CA VAL A 593 8.14 0.03 22.51
C VAL A 593 8.73 0.94 23.58
N CYS A 594 8.40 0.73 24.86
CA CYS A 594 8.99 1.54 25.94
C CYS A 594 10.43 1.09 26.25
N GLY A 595 11.24 1.99 26.84
CA GLY A 595 12.65 1.71 27.13
C GLY A 595 12.85 0.47 28.00
N ASP A 596 11.99 0.28 28.99
CA ASP A 596 12.05 -0.90 29.86
C ASP A 596 11.72 -2.21 29.10
N CYS A 597 10.65 -2.23 28.30
CA CYS A 597 10.33 -3.41 27.47
C CYS A 597 11.45 -3.73 26.48
N HIS A 598 12.12 -2.71 25.93
CA HIS A 598 13.27 -2.91 25.05
C HIS A 598 14.44 -3.60 25.77
N GLU A 599 14.81 -3.13 26.98
CA GLU A 599 15.85 -3.78 27.80
C GLU A 599 15.48 -5.20 28.20
N VAL A 600 14.23 -5.40 28.61
CA VAL A 600 13.73 -6.73 29.00
C VAL A 600 13.76 -7.69 27.83
N SER A 601 13.35 -7.26 26.63
CA SER A 601 13.44 -8.08 25.42
C SER A 601 14.86 -8.49 25.10
N LYS A 602 15.86 -7.61 25.29
CA LYS A 602 17.29 -7.97 25.17
C LYS A 602 17.64 -9.10 26.14
N ILE A 603 17.36 -8.93 27.44
CA ILE A 603 17.73 -9.91 28.47
C ILE A 603 16.97 -11.24 28.27
N ILE A 604 15.68 -11.20 27.93
CA ILE A 604 14.93 -12.42 27.61
C ILE A 604 15.56 -13.16 26.44
N SER A 605 15.95 -12.46 25.37
CA SER A 605 16.60 -13.11 24.21
C SER A 605 17.87 -13.87 24.59
N GLN A 606 18.63 -13.36 25.57
CA GLN A 606 19.83 -13.99 26.09
C GLN A 606 19.52 -15.20 26.98
N VAL A 607 18.67 -15.01 27.99
CA VAL A 607 18.45 -16.02 29.05
C VAL A 607 17.61 -17.20 28.54
N PHE A 608 16.70 -16.96 27.60
CA PHE A 608 15.91 -18.01 26.98
C PHE A 608 16.53 -18.53 25.68
N GLN A 609 17.63 -17.91 25.19
CA GLN A 609 18.28 -18.24 23.92
C GLN A 609 17.28 -18.24 22.76
N ARG A 610 16.45 -17.21 22.68
CA ARG A 610 15.42 -17.04 21.65
C ARG A 610 15.59 -15.72 20.93
N GLU A 611 15.49 -15.76 19.61
CA GLU A 611 15.38 -14.56 18.80
C GLU A 611 13.96 -14.00 18.93
N ILE A 612 13.87 -12.72 19.27
CA ILE A 612 12.61 -11.99 19.41
C ILE A 612 12.66 -10.83 18.43
N ILE A 613 11.68 -10.75 17.55
CA ILE A 613 11.53 -9.64 16.61
C ILE A 613 10.30 -8.86 17.01
N VAL A 614 10.49 -7.59 17.36
CA VAL A 614 9.39 -6.67 17.68
C VAL A 614 9.32 -5.60 16.61
N ARG A 615 8.22 -5.56 15.87
CA ARG A 615 7.87 -4.46 14.98
C ARG A 615 7.05 -3.46 15.77
N ASP A 616 7.60 -2.27 16.00
CA ASP A 616 6.86 -1.17 16.60
C ASP A 616 6.31 -0.22 15.52
N GLY A 617 5.64 0.85 15.95
CA GLY A 617 5.09 1.85 15.02
C GLY A 617 6.12 2.57 14.14
N SER A 618 7.41 2.36 14.36
CA SER A 618 8.53 3.03 13.70
C SER A 618 9.54 2.07 13.06
N ARG A 619 9.86 0.90 13.63
CA ARG A 619 10.95 0.03 13.14
C ARG A 619 10.80 -1.42 13.61
N PHE A 620 11.69 -2.27 13.11
CA PHE A 620 11.96 -3.56 13.70
C PHE A 620 13.10 -3.47 14.71
N HIS A 621 12.93 -4.18 15.81
CA HIS A 621 13.92 -4.49 16.82
C HIS A 621 14.17 -5.99 16.77
N HIS A 622 15.39 -6.39 16.40
CA HIS A 622 15.80 -7.79 16.39
C HIS A 622 16.62 -8.05 17.64
N PHE A 623 16.01 -8.69 18.63
CA PHE A 623 16.64 -9.04 19.89
C PHE A 623 17.26 -10.43 19.81
N LYS A 624 18.58 -10.48 20.00
CA LYS A 624 19.35 -11.73 19.92
C LYS A 624 20.54 -11.66 20.86
N ASN A 625 20.69 -12.69 21.69
CA ASN A 625 21.83 -12.85 22.60
C ASN A 625 22.11 -11.61 23.47
N GLY A 626 21.07 -10.92 23.95
CA GLY A 626 21.24 -9.74 24.81
C GLY A 626 21.46 -8.42 24.07
N SER A 627 21.44 -8.44 22.74
CA SER A 627 21.62 -7.26 21.89
C SER A 627 20.38 -6.97 21.05
N CYS A 628 20.23 -5.73 20.60
CA CYS A 628 19.20 -5.33 19.64
C CYS A 628 19.84 -4.77 18.37
N SER A 629 19.25 -5.04 17.20
CA SER A 629 19.70 -4.46 15.92
C SER A 629 19.65 -2.94 15.85
N CYS A 630 19.02 -2.26 16.81
CA CYS A 630 19.03 -0.81 16.90
C CYS A 630 20.29 -0.21 17.51
N LEU A 631 21.17 -1.01 18.12
CA LEU A 631 22.36 -0.54 18.84
C LEU A 631 22.05 0.54 19.88
N ASP A 632 20.88 0.44 20.52
CA ASP A 632 20.33 1.43 21.46
C ASP A 632 20.15 2.85 20.87
N TYR A 633 20.22 2.97 19.53
CA TYR A 633 19.91 4.17 18.76
C TYR A 633 18.52 4.02 18.12
N TRP A 634 17.46 4.37 18.84
CA TRP A 634 16.09 4.19 18.37
C TRP A 634 15.11 5.27 18.80
#